data_AF-A0A4Q5SAS7-F1
#
_entry.id   AF-A0A4Q5SAS7-F1
#
_cell.length_a   1.000
_cell.length_b   1.000
_cell.length_c   1.000
_cell.angle_alpha   90.00
_cell.angle_beta   90.00
_cell.angle_gamma   90.00
#
_symmetry.space_group_name_H-M   'P 1'
#
loop_
_entity.id
_entity.type
_entity.pdbx_description
1 polymer ?
#
loop_
_entity_poly.entity_id
_entity_poly.type
_entity_poly.pdbx_seq_one_letter_code
_entity_poly.pdbx_strand_id
1 'polypeptide(L)' 'MIENQDIRPAQVIGPLGEPLTVADLPPPETRRWVVRRKAEVVAAVNGGLLSIDEVLERYGLTLE' A
#
# COMPACT_ATOMS: atom_id res chain seq x y z
N MET A 1 -19.96 -10.94 14.95
CA MET A 1 -19.22 -10.31 13.86
C MET A 1 -17.76 -10.38 14.23
N ILE A 2 -17.01 -11.28 13.61
CA ILE A 2 -15.61 -11.53 13.99
C ILE A 2 -14.83 -10.33 13.46
N GLU A 3 -14.46 -9.44 14.36
CA GLU A 3 -13.50 -8.37 14.11
C GLU A 3 -12.17 -9.07 13.84
N ASN A 4 -11.88 -9.27 12.55
CA ASN A 4 -10.65 -9.88 12.07
C ASN A 4 -9.52 -8.98 12.58
N GLN A 5 -8.94 -9.31 13.73
CA GLN A 5 -7.73 -8.65 14.21
C GLN A 5 -6.68 -8.90 13.15
N ASP A 6 -6.56 -7.89 12.30
CA ASP A 6 -5.76 -7.87 11.11
C ASP A 6 -4.30 -7.92 11.56
N ILE A 7 -3.70 -9.10 11.46
CA ILE A 7 -2.28 -9.28 11.74
C ILE A 7 -1.53 -8.64 10.57
N ARG A 8 -1.51 -7.30 10.54
CA ARG A 8 -0.79 -6.52 9.54
C ARG A 8 0.69 -6.62 9.87
N PRO A 9 1.54 -7.05 8.93
CA PRO A 9 2.97 -6.87 9.12
C PRO A 9 3.27 -5.37 9.23
N ALA A 10 4.05 -4.96 10.24
CA ALA A 10 4.44 -3.56 10.41
C ALA A 10 5.30 -3.03 9.25
N GLN A 11 5.94 -3.94 8.51
CA GLN A 11 6.78 -3.67 7.35
C GLN A 11 6.74 -4.85 6.39
N VAL A 12 6.90 -4.58 5.09
CA VAL A 12 6.99 -5.59 4.03
C VAL A 12 8.26 -5.36 3.21
N ILE A 13 8.63 -6.31 2.36
CA ILE A 13 9.76 -6.11 1.45
C ILE A 13 9.27 -5.30 0.24
N GLY A 14 9.86 -4.12 0.07
CA GLY A 14 9.61 -3.19 -1.01
C GLY A 14 10.17 -3.68 -2.34
N PRO A 15 9.87 -2.96 -3.43
CA PRO A 15 10.18 -3.39 -4.79
C PRO A 15 11.69 -3.47 -5.11
N LEU A 16 12.58 -2.79 -4.35
CA LEU A 16 14.03 -2.96 -4.50
C LEU A 16 14.66 -3.81 -3.40
N GLY A 17 13.85 -4.52 -2.61
CA GLY A 17 14.33 -5.33 -1.49
C GLY A 17 14.56 -4.55 -0.19
N GLU A 18 14.20 -3.26 -0.15
CA GLU A 18 14.25 -2.47 1.08
C GLU A 18 13.00 -2.68 1.95
N PRO A 19 13.06 -2.53 3.29
CA PRO A 19 11.87 -2.59 4.12
C PRO A 19 10.94 -1.41 3.81
N LEU A 20 9.71 -1.72 3.41
CA LEU A 20 8.64 -0.77 3.08
C LEU A 20 7.63 -0.72 4.23
N THR A 21 7.28 0.50 4.65
CA THR A 21 6.31 0.76 5.72
C THR A 21 5.20 1.68 5.24
N VAL A 22 4.11 1.80 6.00
CA VAL A 22 2.98 2.67 5.65
C VAL A 22 3.42 4.14 5.48
N ALA A 23 4.46 4.55 6.20
CA ALA A 23 5.03 5.90 6.15
C ALA A 23 5.89 6.16 4.91
N ASP A 24 6.42 5.11 4.27
CA ASP A 24 7.21 5.21 3.03
C ASP A 24 6.32 5.29 1.79
N LEU A 25 5.03 4.96 1.94
CA LEU A 25 4.07 5.01 0.84
C LEU A 25 3.88 6.44 0.33
N PRO A 26 3.55 6.60 -0.96
CA PRO A 26 3.26 7.90 -1.52
C PRO A 26 2.16 8.61 -0.71
N PRO A 27 2.26 9.94 -0.53
CA PRO A 27 1.23 10.68 0.20
C PRO A 27 -0.10 10.63 -0.56
N PRO A 28 -1.25 10.73 0.13
CA PRO A 28 -2.59 10.64 -0.47
C PRO A 28 -2.84 11.73 -1.53
N GLU A 29 -2.17 12.88 -1.43
CA GLU A 29 -2.18 13.96 -2.44
C GLU A 29 -1.32 13.68 -3.70
N THR A 30 -0.79 12.45 -3.84
CA THR A 30 0.00 12.04 -5.01
C THR A 30 -0.85 12.09 -6.27
N ARG A 31 -0.58 13.08 -7.11
CA ARG A 31 -1.18 13.19 -8.46
C ARG A 31 -0.33 12.56 -9.56
N ARG A 32 1.00 12.51 -9.35
CA ARG A 32 1.95 11.97 -10.34
C ARG A 32 2.39 10.56 -9.96
N TRP A 33 1.85 9.58 -10.67
CA TRP A 33 2.21 8.17 -10.53
C TRP A 33 3.39 7.81 -11.43
N VAL A 34 4.59 7.82 -10.85
CA VAL A 34 5.78 7.22 -11.48
C VAL A 34 5.79 5.71 -11.24
N VAL A 35 6.53 4.97 -12.07
CA VAL A 35 6.63 3.49 -11.97
C VAL A 35 6.98 3.03 -10.56
N ARG A 36 7.93 3.71 -9.89
CA ARG A 36 8.32 3.41 -8.51
C ARG A 36 7.15 3.50 -7.52
N ARG A 37 6.38 4.60 -7.54
CA ARG A 37 5.24 4.80 -6.62
C ARG A 37 4.14 3.76 -6.81
N LYS A 38 3.89 3.37 -8.06
CA LYS A 38 2.98 2.26 -8.35
C LYS A 38 3.51 0.96 -7.75
N ALA A 39 4.81 0.68 -7.92
CA ALA A 39 5.44 -0.53 -7.38
C ALA A 39 5.41 -0.57 -5.84
N GLU A 40 5.64 0.56 -5.17
CA GLU A 40 5.55 0.67 -3.70
C GLU A 40 4.13 0.35 -3.21
N VAL A 41 3.10 0.92 -3.83
CA VAL A 41 1.71 0.63 -3.48
C VAL A 41 1.35 -0.84 -3.75
N VAL A 42 1.79 -1.40 -4.88
CA VAL A 42 1.55 -2.82 -5.19
C VAL A 42 2.27 -3.74 -4.20
N ALA A 43 3.50 -3.44 -3.82
CA ALA A 43 4.25 -4.21 -2.81
C ALA A 43 3.57 -4.14 -1.44
N ALA A 44 3.05 -2.97 -1.05
CA ALA A 44 2.29 -2.79 0.18
C ALA A 44 1.01 -3.65 0.21
N VAL A 45 0.27 -3.67 -0.90
CA VAL A 45 -0.94 -4.49 -1.01
C VAL A 45 -0.60 -5.97 -1.01
N ASN A 46 0.40 -6.38 -1.80
CA ASN A 46 0.77 -7.78 -1.92
C ASN A 46 1.36 -8.34 -0.62
N GLY A 47 2.11 -7.52 0.11
CA GLY A 47 2.67 -7.87 1.41
C GLY A 47 1.67 -7.78 2.58
N GLY A 48 0.41 -7.40 2.34
CA GLY A 48 -0.61 -7.27 3.37
C GLY A 48 -0.44 -6.07 4.31
N LEU A 49 0.40 -5.10 3.92
CA LEU A 49 0.58 -3.85 4.67
C LEU A 49 -0.66 -2.96 4.56
N LEU A 50 -1.28 -2.91 3.37
CA LEU A 50 -2.55 -2.25 3.10
C LEU A 50 -3.52 -3.20 2.38
N SER A 51 -4.80 -3.02 2.64
CA SER A 51 -5.85 -3.63 1.80
C SER A 51 -6.04 -2.85 0.51
N ILE A 52 -6.54 -3.53 -0.53
CA ILE A 52 -6.90 -2.89 -1.81
C ILE A 52 -7.91 -1.76 -1.56
N ASP A 53 -8.93 -2.01 -0.75
CA ASP A 53 -9.95 -1.03 -0.38
C ASP A 53 -9.34 0.26 0.20
N GLU A 54 -8.43 0.12 1.18
CA GLU A 54 -7.72 1.26 1.78
C GLU A 54 -6.91 2.04 0.75
N VAL A 55 -6.31 1.37 -0.25
CA VAL A 55 -5.57 2.03 -1.33
C VAL A 55 -6.53 2.79 -2.26
N LEU A 56 -7.67 2.22 -2.61
CA LEU A 56 -8.67 2.88 -3.45
C LEU A 56 -9.21 4.13 -2.76
N GLU A 57 -9.54 4.02 -1.47
CA GLU A 57 -10.01 5.15 -0.65
C GLU A 57 -8.92 6.21 -0.45
N ARG A 58 -7.70 5.80 -0.10
CA ARG A 58 -6.59 6.72 0.21
C ARG A 58 -6.15 7.55 -0.99
N TYR A 59 -6.20 6.97 -2.19
CA TYR A 59 -5.71 7.63 -3.41
C TYR A 59 -6.81 8.00 -4.40
N GLY A 60 -8.09 7.75 -4.09
CA GLY A 60 -9.21 7.99 -4.99
C GLY A 60 -9.08 7.21 -6.30
N LEU A 61 -8.55 6.00 -6.25
CA LEU A 61 -8.35 5.13 -7.41
C LEU A 61 -9.59 4.27 -7.65
N THR A 62 -9.79 3.84 -8.89
CA THR A 62 -10.83 2.88 -9.27
C THR A 62 -10.19 1.57 -9.69
N LEU A 63 -10.82 0.45 -9.32
CA LEU A 63 -10.53 -0.86 -9.92
C LEU A 63 -11.02 -0.81 -11.37
N GLU A 64 -10.11 -0.99 -12.31
CA GLU A 64 -10.39 -1.08 -13.76
C GLU A 64 -10.23 -2.53 -14.23
#